data_AF-A0A2H0V019-F1
#
_entry.id   AF-A0A2H0V019-F1
#
_cell.length_a   1.000
_cell.length_b   1.000
_cell.length_c   1.000
_cell.angle_alpha   90.00
_cell.angle_beta   90.00
_cell.angle_gamma   90.00
#
_symmetry.space_group_name_H-M   'P 1'
#
loop_
_entity.id
_entity.type
_entity.pdbx_description
1 polymer ?
#
loop_
_entity_poly.entity_id
_entity_poly.type
_entity_poly.pdbx_seq_one_letter_code
_entity_poly.pdbx_strand_id
1 'polypeptide(L)'
;MQSLTLTTLREVAFDFEHDTLWLKPKRQLRQAVLKTLAYFDVFNFPLTAWEIYKYLWVEDLVDKKVGYLAVRRTLNELTDINYQDGFYFLSGQSELAPLRKSRQLIAREKYRRARWVAALLSVLPFTKLIAVCNSLAYDNTRPESDIDFFIVASARKIWTVRFLATLMLKLLRLRPTAASKKNKICVNFIVGEDALNLQPLLIAGDVYFKYWLKQLVPLYNQGGIFDKFIKANDFIDKAVNNSAPPLFYSQRRIEPGAAFKTAKLVLEIISGGVWVENFCQKIQLKLMPLALKHQAGASTAVVISDGVLKFHERDRREEYREEWQKRITNNK
;
A
#
# COMPACT_ATOMS: atom_id res chain seq x y z
N MET A 1 -17.78 17.15 28.57
CA MET A 1 -16.88 16.72 29.67
C MET A 1 -15.69 16.02 29.05
N GLN A 2 -14.51 16.53 29.37
CA GLN A 2 -13.20 16.16 28.84
C GLN A 2 -12.88 14.69 29.11
N SER A 3 -12.15 14.04 28.19
CA SER A 3 -11.19 12.96 28.44
C SER A 3 -11.11 12.07 27.21
N LEU A 4 -10.10 12.30 26.36
CA LEU A 4 -9.30 11.29 25.65
C LEU A 4 -8.28 11.99 24.73
N THR A 5 -7.56 12.95 25.29
CA THR A 5 -6.32 13.52 24.74
C THR A 5 -5.15 13.12 25.63
N LEU A 6 -4.98 11.81 25.81
CA LEU A 6 -3.84 11.21 26.48
C LEU A 6 -3.41 10.00 25.65
N THR A 7 -3.01 10.26 24.40
CA THR A 7 -1.96 9.45 23.78
C THR A 7 -0.72 9.71 24.64
N THR A 8 -0.52 8.83 25.62
CA THR A 8 0.41 9.06 26.71
C THR A 8 1.81 9.27 26.16
N LEU A 9 2.49 10.31 26.66
CA LEU A 9 3.91 10.61 26.51
C LEU A 9 4.85 9.39 26.66
N ARG A 10 4.38 8.27 27.23
CA ARG A 10 5.05 6.97 27.27
C ARG A 10 5.35 6.37 25.88
N GLU A 11 4.52 6.58 24.87
CA GLU A 11 4.79 6.07 23.51
C GLU A 11 5.87 6.89 22.80
N VAL A 12 6.00 8.18 23.15
CA VAL A 12 7.11 9.06 22.71
C VAL A 12 8.37 8.81 23.54
N ALA A 13 8.23 8.38 24.80
CA ALA A 13 9.35 8.11 25.70
C ALA A 13 10.22 6.90 25.29
N PHE A 14 9.70 6.00 24.43
CA PHE A 14 10.47 4.86 23.92
C PHE A 14 11.70 5.28 23.09
N ASP A 15 11.75 6.54 22.62
CA ASP A 15 12.81 7.10 21.77
C ASP A 15 14.09 7.50 22.54
N PHE A 16 14.12 7.42 23.89
CA PHE A 16 15.19 8.02 24.71
C PHE A 16 16.19 7.05 25.36
N GLU A 17 15.97 5.73 25.37
CA GLU A 17 16.80 4.80 26.17
C GLU A 17 17.89 4.03 25.39
N HIS A 18 18.01 4.16 24.07
CA HIS A 18 18.90 3.28 23.28
C HIS A 18 20.25 3.91 22.85
N ASP A 19 20.62 5.06 23.41
CA ASP A 19 21.87 5.76 23.06
C ASP A 19 23.04 5.32 23.95
N THR A 20 23.38 4.02 23.97
CA THR A 20 24.72 3.59 24.42
C THR A 20 25.27 2.45 23.56
N LEU A 21 26.50 2.67 23.04
CA LEU A 21 27.54 1.69 22.69
C LEU A 21 27.74 1.25 21.19
N TRP A 22 28.90 1.69 20.66
CA TRP A 22 29.85 1.05 19.72
C TRP A 22 29.68 1.10 18.19
N LEU A 23 30.21 2.16 17.53
CA LEU A 23 30.95 2.23 16.23
C LEU A 23 30.62 1.33 14.99
N LYS A 24 30.09 0.11 15.09
CA LYS A 24 29.59 -0.73 13.98
C LYS A 24 28.16 -0.37 13.48
N PRO A 25 27.20 0.09 14.32
CA PRO A 25 25.85 0.51 13.91
C PRO A 25 25.84 1.64 12.88
N LYS A 26 26.83 2.54 12.92
CA LYS A 26 26.90 3.68 11.99
C LYS A 26 27.00 3.26 10.52
N ARG A 27 27.85 2.28 10.19
CA ARG A 27 28.03 1.84 8.80
C ARG A 27 26.80 1.09 8.27
N GLN A 28 26.21 0.23 9.10
CA GLN A 28 25.01 -0.52 8.72
C GLN A 28 23.81 0.42 8.55
N LEU A 29 23.63 1.39 9.45
CA LEU A 29 22.56 2.38 9.35
C LEU A 29 22.74 3.30 8.14
N ARG A 30 23.97 3.74 7.83
CA ARG A 30 24.27 4.46 6.58
C ARG A 30 23.80 3.69 5.36
N GLN A 31 24.11 2.39 5.29
CA GLN A 31 23.69 1.52 4.19
C GLN A 31 22.17 1.35 4.16
N ALA A 32 21.50 1.17 5.30
CA ALA A 32 20.04 1.11 5.37
C ALA A 32 19.39 2.40 4.83
N VAL A 33 19.90 3.58 5.20
CA VAL A 33 19.43 4.88 4.69
C VAL A 33 19.62 4.97 3.17
N LEU A 34 20.80 4.64 2.66
CA LEU A 34 21.08 4.67 1.22
C LEU A 34 20.22 3.66 0.43
N LYS A 35 20.03 2.44 0.95
CA LYS A 35 19.11 1.45 0.36
C LYS A 35 17.67 1.96 0.33
N THR A 36 17.24 2.66 1.38
CA THR A 36 15.91 3.27 1.45
C THR A 36 15.77 4.34 0.36
N LEU A 37 16.69 5.30 0.31
CA LEU A 37 16.70 6.35 -0.71
C LEU A 37 16.75 5.77 -2.13
N ALA A 38 17.60 4.78 -2.37
CA ALA A 38 17.71 4.09 -3.65
C ALA A 38 16.40 3.44 -4.10
N TYR A 39 15.58 2.90 -3.20
CA TYR A 39 14.28 2.33 -3.58
C TYR A 39 13.32 3.43 -4.05
N PHE A 40 13.20 4.51 -3.30
CA PHE A 40 12.26 5.58 -3.65
C PHE A 40 12.71 6.42 -4.85
N ASP A 41 14.00 6.44 -5.11
CA ASP A 41 14.59 7.00 -6.32
C ASP A 41 14.15 6.26 -7.60
N VAL A 42 13.86 4.94 -7.54
CA VAL A 42 13.21 4.19 -8.64
C VAL A 42 11.91 4.85 -9.10
N PHE A 43 11.23 5.55 -8.19
CA PHE A 43 9.93 6.16 -8.42
C PHE A 43 9.99 7.70 -8.49
N ASN A 44 11.18 8.29 -8.53
CA ASN A 44 11.41 9.74 -8.48
C ASN A 44 10.68 10.37 -7.29
N PHE A 45 10.84 9.77 -6.10
CA PHE A 45 10.15 10.16 -4.88
C PHE A 45 11.15 10.55 -3.80
N PRO A 46 11.52 11.84 -3.71
CA PRO A 46 12.43 12.28 -2.66
C PRO A 46 11.70 12.23 -1.29
N LEU A 47 12.45 11.92 -0.23
CA LEU A 47 11.88 11.60 1.08
C LEU A 47 12.19 12.68 2.11
N THR A 48 11.25 12.99 2.99
CA THR A 48 11.55 13.72 4.22
C THR A 48 12.33 12.84 5.20
N ALA A 49 13.03 13.44 6.18
CA ALA A 49 13.72 12.68 7.23
C ALA A 49 12.77 11.71 7.98
N TRP A 50 11.52 12.11 8.20
CA TRP A 50 10.51 11.26 8.82
C TRP A 50 10.11 10.08 7.92
N GLU A 51 9.95 10.30 6.62
CA GLU A 51 9.66 9.22 5.68
C GLU A 51 10.84 8.24 5.56
N ILE A 52 12.09 8.72 5.60
CA ILE A 52 13.27 7.85 5.64
C ILE A 52 13.25 6.96 6.89
N TYR A 53 12.98 7.54 8.06
CA TYR A 53 12.83 6.78 9.29
C TYR A 53 11.70 5.75 9.19
N LYS A 54 10.51 6.18 8.75
CA LYS A 54 9.31 5.35 8.63
C LYS A 54 9.49 4.18 7.65
N TYR A 55 10.18 4.43 6.55
CA TYR A 55 10.39 3.46 5.48
C TYR A 55 11.81 2.89 5.50
N LEU A 56 12.56 3.04 6.60
CA LEU A 56 13.94 2.59 6.67
C LEU A 56 14.02 1.08 6.38
N TRP A 57 14.88 0.71 5.44
CA TRP A 57 15.18 -0.67 5.11
C TRP A 57 16.04 -1.31 6.21
N VAL A 58 15.44 -2.18 7.02
CA VAL A 58 16.09 -2.77 8.20
C VAL A 58 16.43 -4.25 8.02
N GLU A 59 16.16 -4.85 6.86
CA GLU A 59 16.34 -6.29 6.63
C GLU A 59 17.76 -6.78 6.91
N ASP A 60 18.75 -5.95 6.59
CA ASP A 60 20.18 -6.25 6.74
C ASP A 60 20.76 -5.79 8.08
N LEU A 61 19.96 -5.17 8.95
CA LEU A 61 20.43 -4.70 10.25
C LEU A 61 20.42 -5.82 11.28
N VAL A 62 21.46 -5.86 12.11
CA VAL A 62 21.53 -6.77 13.26
C VAL A 62 20.46 -6.38 14.29
N ASP A 63 20.41 -5.10 14.64
CA ASP A 63 19.32 -4.52 15.41
C ASP A 63 18.36 -3.75 14.49
N LYS A 64 17.12 -4.20 14.43
CA LYS A 64 16.06 -3.60 13.60
C LYS A 64 15.38 -2.43 14.28
N LYS A 65 15.59 -2.26 15.59
CA LYS A 65 15.09 -1.10 16.33
C LYS A 65 16.06 0.05 16.11
N VAL A 66 15.66 0.96 15.22
CA VAL A 66 16.38 2.20 14.96
C VAL A 66 15.50 3.35 15.41
N GLY A 67 16.05 4.27 16.21
CA GLY A 67 15.35 5.50 16.63
C GLY A 67 15.44 6.63 15.60
N TYR A 68 14.53 7.59 15.68
CA TYR A 68 14.46 8.68 14.69
C TYR A 68 15.71 9.57 14.72
N LEU A 69 16.24 9.86 15.91
CA LEU A 69 17.44 10.68 16.07
C LEU A 69 18.68 10.03 15.45
N ALA A 70 18.81 8.71 15.50
CA ALA A 70 19.91 7.98 14.86
C ALA A 70 19.87 8.13 13.34
N VAL A 71 18.68 8.03 12.74
CA VAL A 71 18.49 8.30 11.30
C VAL A 71 18.85 9.75 10.97
N ARG A 72 18.37 10.72 11.77
CA ARG A 72 18.65 12.14 11.54
C ARG A 72 20.15 12.48 11.63
N ARG A 73 20.86 11.94 12.62
CA ARG A 73 22.33 12.09 12.73
C ARG A 73 23.02 11.49 11.50
N THR A 74 22.60 10.31 11.07
CA THR A 74 23.16 9.64 9.87
C THR A 74 22.95 10.48 8.60
N LEU A 75 21.78 11.11 8.44
CA LEU A 75 21.51 11.99 7.29
C LEU A 75 22.42 13.22 7.27
N ASN A 76 22.75 13.79 8.43
CA ASN A 76 23.66 14.93 8.51
C ASN A 76 25.13 14.55 8.23
N GLU A 77 25.51 13.29 8.46
CA GLU A 77 26.87 12.76 8.22
C GLU A 77 27.05 12.26 6.77
N LEU A 78 25.97 12.14 5.99
CA LEU A 78 25.99 11.65 4.61
C LEU A 78 26.35 12.76 3.63
N THR A 79 27.45 12.58 2.89
CA THR A 79 27.93 13.51 1.85
C THR A 79 27.36 13.22 0.46
N ASP A 80 26.90 11.99 0.23
CA ASP A 80 26.57 11.48 -1.11
C ASP A 80 25.08 11.65 -1.47
N ILE A 81 24.35 12.40 -0.63
CA ILE A 81 22.92 12.68 -0.77
C ILE A 81 22.71 14.19 -0.90
N ASN A 82 21.67 14.57 -1.65
CA ASN A 82 21.23 15.95 -1.74
C ASN A 82 20.07 16.21 -0.78
N TYR A 83 19.93 17.50 -0.43
CA TYR A 83 18.85 18.00 0.40
C TYR A 83 18.28 19.30 -0.20
N GLN A 84 16.97 19.34 -0.39
CA GLN A 84 16.26 20.52 -0.91
C GLN A 84 14.83 20.55 -0.36
N ASP A 85 14.38 21.71 0.14
CA ASP A 85 13.01 21.93 0.62
C ASP A 85 12.49 20.89 1.65
N GLY A 86 13.37 20.34 2.48
CA GLY A 86 13.00 19.30 3.46
C GLY A 86 13.05 17.87 2.93
N PHE A 87 13.41 17.67 1.66
CA PHE A 87 13.52 16.37 1.02
C PHE A 87 14.96 15.97 0.76
N TYR A 88 15.26 14.69 1.01
CA TYR A 88 16.52 14.03 0.73
C TYR A 88 16.37 13.09 -0.47
N PHE A 89 17.39 13.05 -1.32
CA PHE A 89 17.44 12.23 -2.53
C PHE A 89 18.88 11.95 -2.95
N LEU A 90 19.07 11.02 -3.88
CA LEU A 90 20.38 10.67 -4.41
C LEU A 90 20.90 11.77 -5.36
N SER A 91 22.20 11.75 -5.66
CA SER A 91 22.86 12.81 -6.43
C SER A 91 22.27 13.01 -7.85
N GLY A 92 22.29 14.26 -8.35
CA GLY A 92 21.97 14.59 -9.75
C GLY A 92 20.51 14.88 -10.10
N GLN A 93 19.64 15.20 -9.12
CA GLN A 93 18.19 15.28 -9.35
C GLN A 93 17.47 16.49 -8.71
N SER A 94 17.89 17.72 -9.03
CA SER A 94 17.30 18.96 -8.49
C SER A 94 15.80 19.13 -8.74
N GLU A 95 15.26 18.51 -9.79
CA GLU A 95 13.85 18.61 -10.17
C GLU A 95 12.91 17.75 -9.29
N LEU A 96 13.44 16.91 -8.40
CA LEU A 96 12.62 16.00 -7.59
C LEU A 96 11.76 16.73 -6.56
N ALA A 97 12.28 17.77 -5.89
CA ALA A 97 11.51 18.47 -4.87
C ALA A 97 10.29 19.23 -5.46
N PRO A 98 10.42 19.99 -6.57
CA PRO A 98 9.27 20.54 -7.27
C PRO A 98 8.28 19.47 -7.77
N LEU A 99 8.80 18.36 -8.33
CA LEU A 99 7.98 17.25 -8.81
C LEU A 99 7.17 16.61 -7.65
N ARG A 100 7.78 16.42 -6.49
CA ARG A 100 7.14 15.87 -5.28
C ARG A 100 5.98 16.74 -4.82
N LYS A 101 6.17 18.07 -4.79
CA LYS A 101 5.13 19.05 -4.43
C LYS A 101 3.96 19.00 -5.43
N SER A 102 4.26 18.98 -6.73
CA SER A 102 3.26 18.85 -7.79
C SER A 102 2.43 17.56 -7.69
N ARG A 103 3.09 16.40 -7.53
CA ARG A 103 2.41 15.10 -7.36
C ARG A 103 1.55 15.03 -6.10
N GLN A 104 1.94 15.70 -5.03
CA GLN A 104 1.13 15.78 -3.81
C GLN A 104 -0.20 16.52 -4.02
N LEU A 105 -0.20 17.61 -4.80
CA LEU A 105 -1.43 18.34 -5.16
C LEU A 105 -2.37 17.44 -5.99
N ILE A 106 -1.83 16.75 -7.00
CA ILE A 106 -2.59 15.79 -7.82
C ILE A 106 -3.16 14.67 -6.95
N ALA A 107 -2.34 14.11 -6.04
CA ALA A 107 -2.77 13.06 -5.12
C ALA A 107 -3.94 13.52 -4.25
N ARG A 108 -3.91 14.76 -3.74
CA ARG A 108 -5.00 15.32 -2.92
C ARG A 108 -6.34 15.29 -3.66
N GLU A 109 -6.36 15.67 -4.94
CA GLU A 109 -7.58 15.62 -5.76
C GLU A 109 -8.05 14.18 -5.99
N LYS A 110 -7.13 13.27 -6.32
CA LYS A 110 -7.44 11.85 -6.50
C LYS A 110 -7.96 11.20 -5.22
N TYR A 111 -7.46 11.58 -4.05
CA TYR A 111 -7.98 11.11 -2.78
C TYR A 111 -9.43 11.56 -2.52
N ARG A 112 -9.82 12.76 -2.93
CA ARG A 112 -11.23 13.19 -2.83
C ARG A 112 -12.14 12.23 -3.60
N ARG A 113 -11.74 11.87 -4.82
CA ARG A 113 -12.45 10.89 -5.65
C ARG A 113 -12.39 9.49 -5.07
N ALA A 114 -11.22 9.04 -4.63
CA ALA A 114 -11.02 7.73 -4.01
C ALA A 114 -11.94 7.54 -2.79
N ARG A 115 -12.02 8.53 -1.90
CA ARG A 115 -12.94 8.49 -0.74
C ARG A 115 -14.40 8.39 -1.15
N TRP A 116 -14.81 9.21 -2.13
CA TRP A 116 -16.19 9.16 -2.62
C TRP A 116 -16.54 7.79 -3.21
N VAL A 117 -15.67 7.21 -4.05
CA VAL A 117 -15.95 5.87 -4.61
C VAL A 117 -15.84 4.77 -3.56
N ALA A 118 -14.88 4.87 -2.63
CA ALA A 118 -14.77 3.94 -1.52
C ALA A 118 -16.04 3.95 -0.66
N ALA A 119 -16.68 5.12 -0.47
CA ALA A 119 -17.94 5.22 0.27
C ALA A 119 -19.06 4.45 -0.44
N LEU A 120 -19.17 4.58 -1.77
CA LEU A 120 -20.11 3.77 -2.57
C LEU A 120 -19.82 2.28 -2.46
N LEU A 121 -18.56 1.88 -2.62
CA LEU A 121 -18.14 0.48 -2.57
C LEU A 121 -18.27 -0.14 -1.16
N SER A 122 -18.22 0.67 -0.11
CA SER A 122 -18.33 0.19 1.28
C SER A 122 -19.70 -0.38 1.63
N VAL A 123 -20.75 0.03 0.88
CA VAL A 123 -22.13 -0.46 1.00
C VAL A 123 -22.28 -1.87 0.41
N LEU A 124 -21.37 -2.28 -0.48
CA LEU A 124 -21.44 -3.60 -1.08
C LEU A 124 -21.34 -4.69 -0.01
N PRO A 125 -22.14 -5.77 -0.12
CA PRO A 125 -22.13 -6.86 0.84
C PRO A 125 -20.75 -7.50 0.87
N PHE A 126 -20.35 -7.98 2.05
CA PHE A 126 -19.11 -8.70 2.30
C PHE A 126 -17.80 -7.90 2.18
N THR A 127 -17.81 -6.64 1.71
CA THR A 127 -16.62 -5.78 1.69
C THR A 127 -16.18 -5.44 3.11
N LYS A 128 -14.97 -5.84 3.54
CA LYS A 128 -14.43 -5.58 4.88
C LYS A 128 -13.40 -4.45 4.90
N LEU A 129 -12.54 -4.36 3.88
CA LEU A 129 -11.51 -3.33 3.74
C LEU A 129 -11.56 -2.73 2.34
N ILE A 130 -11.36 -1.42 2.24
CA ILE A 130 -10.97 -0.76 0.98
C ILE A 130 -9.75 0.10 1.29
N ALA A 131 -8.62 -0.17 0.65
CA ALA A 131 -7.39 0.58 0.78
C ALA A 131 -6.89 1.08 -0.58
N VAL A 132 -6.27 2.26 -0.59
CA VAL A 132 -5.52 2.76 -1.74
C VAL A 132 -4.14 2.12 -1.75
N CYS A 133 -3.68 1.70 -2.92
CA CYS A 133 -2.35 1.12 -3.13
C CYS A 133 -1.59 1.82 -4.28
N ASN A 134 -0.39 1.32 -4.60
CA ASN A 134 0.49 1.84 -5.65
C ASN A 134 0.81 3.34 -5.48
N SER A 135 1.03 4.06 -6.59
CA SER A 135 1.53 5.44 -6.60
C SER A 135 0.70 6.44 -5.80
N LEU A 136 -0.62 6.24 -5.68
CA LEU A 136 -1.47 7.14 -4.89
C LEU A 136 -1.26 6.94 -3.38
N ALA A 137 -0.92 5.73 -2.94
CA ALA A 137 -0.81 5.39 -1.51
C ALA A 137 0.26 6.23 -0.79
N TYR A 138 1.33 6.59 -1.50
CA TYR A 138 2.42 7.45 -1.02
C TYR A 138 2.46 8.81 -1.73
N ASP A 139 1.32 9.30 -2.24
CA ASP A 139 1.16 10.65 -2.83
C ASP A 139 2.10 10.95 -4.03
N ASN A 140 2.42 9.93 -4.84
CA ASN A 140 3.32 10.00 -6.00
C ASN A 140 2.62 9.71 -7.34
N THR A 141 1.29 9.81 -7.38
CA THR A 141 0.48 9.57 -8.58
C THR A 141 0.72 10.64 -9.65
N ARG A 142 0.51 10.28 -10.92
CA ARG A 142 0.61 11.21 -12.06
C ARG A 142 -0.77 11.66 -12.53
N PRO A 143 -0.91 12.79 -13.26
CA PRO A 143 -2.20 13.28 -13.72
C PRO A 143 -3.04 12.25 -14.49
N GLU A 144 -2.40 11.42 -15.29
CA GLU A 144 -2.99 10.42 -16.18
C GLU A 144 -3.30 9.07 -15.52
N SER A 145 -2.78 8.81 -14.32
CA SER A 145 -2.96 7.51 -13.66
C SER A 145 -4.42 7.27 -13.24
N ASP A 146 -4.77 6.00 -13.15
CA ASP A 146 -5.94 5.51 -12.42
C ASP A 146 -5.69 5.53 -10.90
N ILE A 147 -6.68 5.01 -10.16
CA ILE A 147 -6.69 4.84 -8.71
C ILE A 147 -6.91 3.37 -8.43
N ASP A 148 -5.92 2.73 -7.83
CA ASP A 148 -5.98 1.30 -7.49
C ASP A 148 -6.53 1.08 -6.08
N PHE A 149 -7.51 0.19 -5.97
CA PHE A 149 -8.02 -0.31 -4.70
C PHE A 149 -7.57 -1.74 -4.44
N PHE A 150 -7.05 -1.94 -3.23
CA PHE A 150 -6.92 -3.22 -2.57
C PHE A 150 -8.14 -3.44 -1.67
N ILE A 151 -8.83 -4.57 -1.84
CA ILE A 151 -10.06 -4.88 -1.10
C ILE A 151 -9.90 -6.19 -0.33
N VAL A 152 -10.33 -6.19 0.93
CA VAL A 152 -10.54 -7.43 1.69
C VAL A 152 -12.04 -7.71 1.72
N ALA A 153 -12.43 -8.89 1.27
CA ALA A 153 -13.79 -9.41 1.34
C ALA A 153 -13.94 -10.36 2.54
N SER A 154 -15.18 -10.66 2.90
CA SER A 154 -15.48 -11.76 3.82
C SER A 154 -15.00 -13.09 3.24
N ALA A 155 -14.73 -14.07 4.09
CA ALA A 155 -14.25 -15.39 3.66
C ALA A 155 -15.14 -15.99 2.56
N ARG A 156 -14.52 -16.52 1.50
CA ARG A 156 -15.20 -17.13 0.33
C ARG A 156 -16.21 -16.22 -0.40
N LYS A 157 -16.00 -14.89 -0.39
CA LYS A 157 -16.87 -13.90 -1.06
C LYS A 157 -16.16 -12.98 -2.04
N ILE A 158 -14.93 -13.31 -2.44
CA ILE A 158 -14.08 -12.46 -3.28
C ILE A 158 -14.69 -12.24 -4.68
N TRP A 159 -15.34 -13.23 -5.27
CA TRP A 159 -15.96 -13.11 -6.60
C TRP A 159 -17.24 -12.28 -6.56
N THR A 160 -18.06 -12.44 -5.52
CA THR A 160 -19.26 -11.61 -5.32
C THR A 160 -18.88 -10.15 -5.15
N VAL A 161 -17.93 -9.84 -4.27
CA VAL A 161 -17.44 -8.47 -4.05
C VAL A 161 -16.86 -7.90 -5.35
N ARG A 162 -16.02 -8.67 -6.05
CA ARG A 162 -15.45 -8.23 -7.34
C ARG A 162 -16.54 -7.95 -8.37
N PHE A 163 -17.52 -8.85 -8.50
CA PHE A 163 -18.59 -8.73 -9.49
C PHE A 163 -19.41 -7.46 -9.26
N LEU A 164 -19.81 -7.19 -8.01
CA LEU A 164 -20.60 -6.02 -7.67
C LEU A 164 -19.80 -4.73 -7.81
N ALA A 165 -18.53 -4.71 -7.39
CA ALA A 165 -17.65 -3.54 -7.47
C ALA A 165 -17.40 -3.08 -8.92
N THR A 166 -16.65 -3.86 -9.70
CA THR A 166 -17.27 -4.51 -10.85
C THR A 166 -18.29 -3.72 -11.68
N LEU A 167 -19.51 -4.24 -11.58
CA LEU A 167 -20.72 -3.77 -12.20
C LEU A 167 -21.01 -2.31 -11.84
N MET A 168 -20.93 -1.95 -10.56
CA MET A 168 -21.21 -0.59 -10.09
C MET A 168 -20.26 0.44 -10.75
N LEU A 169 -18.96 0.15 -10.79
CA LEU A 169 -17.97 1.00 -11.45
C LEU A 169 -18.19 1.09 -12.97
N LYS A 170 -18.67 0.01 -13.60
CA LYS A 170 -19.02 0.03 -15.02
C LYS A 170 -20.26 0.91 -15.29
N LEU A 171 -21.32 0.75 -14.50
CA LEU A 171 -22.56 1.52 -14.61
C LEU A 171 -22.31 3.03 -14.40
N LEU A 172 -21.48 3.38 -13.42
CA LEU A 172 -21.10 4.78 -13.14
C LEU A 172 -20.00 5.31 -14.07
N ARG A 173 -19.56 4.52 -15.07
CA ARG A 173 -18.45 4.87 -15.98
C ARG A 173 -17.15 5.25 -15.26
N LEU A 174 -16.91 4.65 -14.09
CA LEU A 174 -15.75 4.88 -13.22
C LEU A 174 -14.62 3.88 -13.44
N ARG A 175 -14.85 2.81 -14.19
CA ARG A 175 -13.84 1.78 -14.47
C ARG A 175 -12.86 2.20 -15.58
N PRO A 176 -11.55 1.85 -15.49
CA PRO A 176 -10.61 2.09 -16.57
C PRO A 176 -10.93 1.24 -17.80
N THR A 177 -10.68 1.81 -18.97
CA THR A 177 -10.73 1.15 -20.28
C THR A 177 -9.45 1.47 -21.06
N ALA A 178 -9.20 0.78 -22.18
CA ALA A 178 -8.06 1.09 -23.05
C ALA A 178 -8.03 2.56 -23.50
N ALA A 179 -9.21 3.16 -23.72
CA ALA A 179 -9.35 4.56 -24.14
C ALA A 179 -9.36 5.58 -22.97
N SER A 180 -9.63 5.15 -21.73
CA SER A 180 -9.80 6.06 -20.60
C SER A 180 -9.31 5.44 -19.29
N LYS A 181 -8.16 5.91 -18.79
CA LYS A 181 -7.56 5.47 -17.51
C LYS A 181 -7.53 6.56 -16.43
N LYS A 182 -7.37 7.82 -16.82
CA LYS A 182 -7.28 8.97 -15.91
C LYS A 182 -8.44 9.02 -14.90
N ASN A 183 -8.09 9.06 -13.61
CA ASN A 183 -9.04 9.16 -12.49
C ASN A 183 -10.09 8.02 -12.44
N LYS A 184 -9.83 6.90 -13.11
CA LYS A 184 -10.70 5.71 -13.02
C LYS A 184 -10.29 4.84 -11.84
N ILE A 185 -11.19 3.98 -11.40
CA ILE A 185 -10.99 3.09 -10.24
C ILE A 185 -10.75 1.66 -10.74
N CYS A 186 -9.62 1.11 -10.33
CA CYS A 186 -9.25 -0.27 -10.58
C CYS A 186 -9.46 -1.11 -9.32
N VAL A 187 -10.15 -2.25 -9.45
CA VAL A 187 -10.47 -3.19 -8.36
C VAL A 187 -9.94 -4.59 -8.68
N ASN A 188 -8.65 -4.63 -9.01
CA ASN A 188 -8.01 -5.85 -9.53
C ASN A 188 -7.28 -6.68 -8.46
N PHE A 189 -7.17 -6.20 -7.22
CA PHE A 189 -6.57 -6.95 -6.13
C PHE A 189 -7.55 -7.08 -4.97
N ILE A 190 -8.14 -8.27 -4.84
CA ILE A 190 -9.14 -8.62 -3.84
C ILE A 190 -8.69 -9.88 -3.12
N VAL A 191 -8.72 -9.87 -1.79
CA VAL A 191 -8.37 -11.02 -0.95
C VAL A 191 -9.52 -11.32 0.01
N GLY A 192 -9.68 -12.57 0.39
CA GLY A 192 -10.64 -13.00 1.40
C GLY A 192 -10.08 -12.85 2.81
N GLU A 193 -10.96 -12.72 3.80
CA GLU A 193 -10.62 -12.77 5.24
C GLU A 193 -9.96 -14.10 5.63
N ASP A 194 -10.16 -15.16 4.84
CA ASP A 194 -9.52 -16.47 4.92
C ASP A 194 -8.13 -16.53 4.26
N ALA A 195 -7.67 -15.46 3.60
CA ALA A 195 -6.39 -15.40 2.90
C ALA A 195 -5.64 -14.08 3.14
N LEU A 196 -5.63 -13.59 4.39
CA LEU A 196 -4.98 -12.32 4.74
C LEU A 196 -3.45 -12.35 4.62
N ASN A 197 -2.82 -13.50 4.80
CA ASN A 197 -1.37 -13.64 4.66
C ASN A 197 -0.98 -13.64 3.17
N LEU A 198 -0.25 -12.60 2.74
CA LEU A 198 0.19 -12.45 1.35
C LEU A 198 1.63 -12.91 1.11
N GLN A 199 2.31 -13.46 2.12
CA GLN A 199 3.65 -14.04 1.98
C GLN A 199 3.75 -15.05 0.82
N PRO A 200 2.75 -15.92 0.54
CA PRO A 200 2.79 -16.81 -0.63
C PRO A 200 2.85 -16.11 -1.99
N LEU A 201 2.55 -14.81 -2.06
CA LEU A 201 2.60 -14.03 -3.29
C LEU A 201 3.96 -13.38 -3.56
N LEU A 202 4.89 -13.45 -2.60
CA LEU A 202 6.24 -12.88 -2.73
C LEU A 202 7.03 -13.60 -3.82
N ILE A 203 7.84 -12.83 -4.54
CA ILE A 203 8.95 -13.37 -5.32
C ILE A 203 10.26 -13.29 -4.51
N ALA A 204 11.33 -13.92 -4.99
CA ALA A 204 12.63 -13.82 -4.33
C ALA A 204 13.10 -12.35 -4.23
N GLY A 205 13.49 -11.88 -3.05
CA GLY A 205 13.99 -10.51 -2.86
C GLY A 205 12.99 -9.39 -3.22
N ASP A 206 11.69 -9.61 -3.01
CA ASP A 206 10.61 -8.70 -3.43
C ASP A 206 10.53 -7.39 -2.61
N VAL A 207 11.47 -6.49 -2.87
CA VAL A 207 11.52 -5.15 -2.25
C VAL A 207 10.25 -4.35 -2.53
N TYR A 208 9.70 -4.46 -3.75
CA TYR A 208 8.51 -3.72 -4.14
C TYR A 208 7.31 -4.12 -3.31
N PHE A 209 7.03 -5.42 -3.18
CA PHE A 209 5.85 -5.90 -2.47
C PHE A 209 5.91 -5.61 -0.97
N LYS A 210 7.09 -5.67 -0.36
CA LYS A 210 7.32 -5.26 1.04
C LYS A 210 6.96 -3.79 1.28
N TYR A 211 7.46 -2.88 0.44
CA TYR A 211 7.09 -1.46 0.54
C TYR A 211 5.63 -1.20 0.16
N TRP A 212 5.11 -1.89 -0.87
CA TRP A 212 3.72 -1.78 -1.30
C TRP A 212 2.77 -2.08 -0.14
N LEU A 213 3.02 -3.18 0.60
CA LEU A 213 2.26 -3.54 1.80
C LEU A 213 2.36 -2.46 2.90
N LYS A 214 3.59 -1.98 3.19
CA LYS A 214 3.83 -0.93 4.21
C LYS A 214 3.14 0.39 3.86
N GLN A 215 2.91 0.67 2.58
CA GLN A 215 2.36 1.92 2.08
C GLN A 215 0.83 1.92 1.94
N LEU A 216 0.14 0.79 2.13
CA LEU A 216 -1.31 0.72 2.00
C LEU A 216 -2.04 1.76 2.86
N VAL A 217 -2.99 2.47 2.26
CA VAL A 217 -3.78 3.50 2.94
C VAL A 217 -5.24 3.05 3.06
N PRO A 218 -5.68 2.54 4.21
CA PRO A 218 -7.07 2.12 4.40
C PRO A 218 -8.00 3.33 4.38
N LEU A 219 -9.02 3.30 3.52
CA LEU A 219 -10.11 4.26 3.47
C LEU A 219 -11.32 3.75 4.27
N TYR A 220 -11.67 2.49 4.11
CA TYR A 220 -12.76 1.82 4.84
C TYR A 220 -12.23 0.59 5.55
N ASN A 221 -12.51 0.43 6.84
CA ASN A 221 -12.02 -0.67 7.67
C ASN A 221 -13.13 -1.18 8.61
N GLN A 222 -13.76 -2.30 8.27
CA GLN A 222 -14.82 -2.91 9.08
C GLN A 222 -14.25 -3.88 10.11
N GLY A 223 -14.64 -3.73 11.37
CA GLY A 223 -14.35 -4.71 12.43
C GLY A 223 -12.86 -4.94 12.68
N GLY A 224 -12.01 -3.94 12.45
CA GLY A 224 -10.56 -4.05 12.67
C GLY A 224 -9.83 -4.99 11.70
N ILE A 225 -10.40 -5.29 10.54
CA ILE A 225 -9.80 -6.24 9.58
C ILE A 225 -8.41 -5.79 9.11
N PHE A 226 -8.14 -4.49 9.04
CA PHE A 226 -6.81 -3.99 8.65
C PHE A 226 -5.73 -4.39 9.66
N ASP A 227 -6.03 -4.39 10.96
CA ASP A 227 -5.06 -4.76 12.00
C ASP A 227 -4.77 -6.27 11.94
N LYS A 228 -5.81 -7.10 11.69
CA LYS A 228 -5.64 -8.53 11.40
C LYS A 228 -4.78 -8.74 10.15
N PHE A 229 -5.00 -7.95 9.11
CA PHE A 229 -4.23 -8.02 7.87
C PHE A 229 -2.75 -7.66 8.08
N ILE A 230 -2.45 -6.57 8.80
CA ILE A 230 -1.07 -6.20 9.13
C ILE A 230 -0.41 -7.30 9.97
N LYS A 231 -1.11 -7.84 10.98
CA LYS A 231 -0.59 -8.94 11.80
C LYS A 231 -0.32 -10.22 10.99
N ALA A 232 -1.16 -10.54 10.01
CA ALA A 232 -0.97 -11.69 9.13
C ALA A 232 0.22 -11.53 8.16
N ASN A 233 0.77 -10.32 8.04
CA ASN A 233 1.91 -9.97 7.19
C ASN A 233 3.06 -9.38 8.02
N ASP A 234 3.25 -9.87 9.24
CA ASP A 234 4.30 -9.41 10.18
C ASP A 234 5.74 -9.54 9.64
N PHE A 235 5.96 -10.35 8.61
CA PHE A 235 7.24 -10.45 7.92
C PHE A 235 7.73 -9.10 7.36
N ILE A 236 6.83 -8.14 7.11
CA ILE A 236 7.19 -6.78 6.67
C ILE A 236 8.04 -6.08 7.72
N ASP A 237 7.73 -6.28 9.00
CA ASP A 237 8.43 -5.65 10.13
C ASP A 237 9.89 -6.11 10.25
N LYS A 238 10.21 -7.26 9.64
CA LYS A 238 11.58 -7.76 9.54
C LYS A 238 12.38 -7.05 8.43
N ALA A 239 11.71 -6.38 7.49
CA ALA A 239 12.34 -5.78 6.31
C ALA A 239 12.28 -4.25 6.29
N VAL A 240 11.20 -3.65 6.81
CA VAL A 240 10.99 -2.20 6.85
C VAL A 240 10.66 -1.78 8.28
N ASN A 241 11.22 -0.65 8.72
CA ASN A 241 11.06 -0.17 10.09
C ASN A 241 9.58 -0.13 10.52
N ASN A 242 9.28 -0.79 11.64
CA ASN A 242 7.96 -0.88 12.24
C ASN A 242 7.77 0.04 13.45
N SER A 243 8.83 0.71 13.89
CA SER A 243 8.81 1.67 15.00
C SER A 243 7.97 2.92 14.69
N ALA A 244 7.72 3.18 13.41
CA ALA A 244 6.73 4.17 12.98
C ALA A 244 5.40 3.46 12.67
N PRO A 245 4.30 3.81 13.37
CA PRO A 245 2.99 3.29 13.02
C PRO A 245 2.64 3.70 11.58
N PRO A 246 1.81 2.91 10.87
CA PRO A 246 1.19 3.40 9.65
C PRO A 246 0.53 4.74 9.99
N LEU A 247 0.89 5.81 9.28
CA LEU A 247 0.20 7.10 9.42
C LEU A 247 -1.24 6.85 9.01
N PHE A 248 -2.09 6.55 9.98
CA PHE A 248 -3.53 6.59 9.81
C PHE A 248 -3.86 8.06 9.64
N TYR A 249 -3.90 8.51 8.40
CA TYR A 249 -4.54 9.77 8.07
C TYR A 249 -6.02 9.59 8.40
N SER A 250 -6.40 9.88 9.65
CA SER A 250 -7.79 9.85 10.13
C SER A 250 -8.72 10.61 9.18
N GLN A 251 -8.21 11.69 8.58
CA GLN A 251 -8.88 12.50 7.56
C GLN A 251 -9.27 11.74 6.28
N ARG A 252 -8.61 10.62 5.98
CA ARG A 252 -8.87 9.80 4.79
C ARG A 252 -9.90 8.69 5.03
N ARG A 253 -10.22 8.39 6.30
CA ARG A 253 -11.19 7.35 6.65
C ARG A 253 -12.60 7.74 6.25
N ILE A 254 -13.38 6.72 5.88
CA ILE A 254 -14.81 6.83 5.63
C ILE A 254 -15.55 5.94 6.62
N GLU A 255 -16.55 6.53 7.26
CA GLU A 255 -17.44 5.84 8.20
C GLU A 255 -18.85 5.86 7.60
N PRO A 256 -19.37 4.72 7.11
CA PRO A 256 -20.72 4.67 6.58
C PRO A 256 -21.76 4.99 7.66
N GLY A 257 -22.76 5.79 7.30
CA GLY A 257 -23.91 6.06 8.17
C GLY A 257 -24.75 4.80 8.47
N ALA A 258 -25.61 4.87 9.48
CA ALA A 258 -26.41 3.73 9.97
C ALA A 258 -27.32 3.11 8.88
N ALA A 259 -27.91 3.94 8.01
CA ALA A 259 -28.72 3.47 6.90
C ALA A 259 -27.93 2.57 5.92
N PHE A 260 -26.67 2.94 5.62
CA PHE A 260 -25.81 2.12 4.76
C PHE A 260 -25.42 0.80 5.42
N LYS A 261 -25.19 0.79 6.74
CA LYS A 261 -24.93 -0.45 7.48
C LYS A 261 -26.13 -1.41 7.42
N THR A 262 -27.35 -0.86 7.52
CA THR A 262 -28.59 -1.64 7.42
C THR A 262 -28.81 -2.18 6.01
N ALA A 263 -28.65 -1.34 4.98
CA ALA A 263 -28.76 -1.76 3.58
C ALA A 263 -27.75 -2.86 3.25
N LYS A 264 -26.51 -2.72 3.72
CA LYS A 264 -25.47 -3.73 3.57
C LYS A 264 -25.86 -5.06 4.22
N LEU A 265 -26.38 -5.05 5.45
CA LEU A 265 -26.82 -6.26 6.13
C LEU A 265 -27.91 -7.00 5.35
N VAL A 266 -28.91 -6.27 4.84
CA VAL A 266 -29.97 -6.86 3.99
C VAL A 266 -29.38 -7.49 2.73
N LEU A 267 -28.47 -6.78 2.05
CA LEU A 267 -27.78 -7.30 0.87
C LEU A 267 -26.94 -8.55 1.19
N GLU A 268 -26.28 -8.59 2.34
CA GLU A 268 -25.51 -9.75 2.79
C GLU A 268 -26.39 -10.98 3.05
N ILE A 269 -27.60 -10.80 3.61
CA ILE A 269 -28.56 -11.88 3.80
C ILE A 269 -29.01 -12.44 2.44
N ILE A 270 -29.40 -11.57 1.51
CA ILE A 270 -29.92 -11.97 0.19
C ILE A 270 -28.83 -12.62 -0.68
N SER A 271 -27.59 -12.13 -0.60
CA SER A 271 -26.45 -12.60 -1.41
C SER A 271 -25.52 -13.59 -0.68
N GLY A 272 -25.91 -14.05 0.51
CA GLY A 272 -25.11 -14.90 1.40
C GLY A 272 -24.88 -16.33 0.88
N GLY A 273 -25.74 -16.82 -0.01
CA GLY A 273 -25.63 -18.19 -0.52
C GLY A 273 -24.35 -18.47 -1.31
N VAL A 274 -23.81 -19.69 -1.18
CA VAL A 274 -22.63 -20.17 -1.94
C VAL A 274 -22.88 -20.15 -3.45
N TRP A 275 -24.13 -20.37 -3.86
CA TRP A 275 -24.55 -20.31 -5.27
C TRP A 275 -24.27 -18.96 -5.96
N VAL A 276 -24.30 -17.83 -5.23
CA VAL A 276 -24.08 -16.49 -5.75
C VAL A 276 -22.60 -16.32 -6.05
N GLU A 277 -21.75 -16.76 -5.13
CA GLU A 277 -20.29 -16.74 -5.32
C GLU A 277 -19.91 -17.54 -6.57
N ASN A 278 -20.40 -18.78 -6.67
CA ASN A 278 -20.12 -19.65 -7.82
C ASN A 278 -20.67 -19.07 -9.14
N PHE A 279 -21.85 -18.46 -9.10
CA PHE A 279 -22.43 -17.80 -10.27
C PHE A 279 -21.60 -16.59 -10.71
N CYS A 280 -21.25 -15.70 -9.77
CA CYS A 280 -20.39 -14.55 -10.02
C CYS A 280 -19.00 -14.96 -10.53
N GLN A 281 -18.42 -16.04 -10.00
CA GLN A 281 -17.18 -16.63 -10.47
C GLN A 281 -17.32 -17.10 -11.93
N LYS A 282 -18.31 -17.94 -12.24
CA LYS A 282 -18.54 -18.48 -13.59
C LYS A 282 -18.70 -17.38 -14.64
N ILE A 283 -19.51 -16.36 -14.35
CA ILE A 283 -19.69 -15.22 -15.26
C ILE A 283 -18.38 -14.48 -15.48
N GLN A 284 -17.65 -14.15 -14.41
CA GLN A 284 -16.43 -13.38 -14.52
C GLN A 284 -15.32 -14.14 -15.24
N LEU A 285 -15.21 -15.46 -15.01
CA LEU A 285 -14.29 -16.32 -15.75
C LEU A 285 -14.68 -16.41 -17.23
N LYS A 286 -15.97 -16.49 -17.57
CA LYS A 286 -16.42 -16.48 -18.98
C LYS A 286 -16.05 -15.17 -19.69
N LEU A 287 -16.25 -14.02 -19.03
CA LEU A 287 -15.98 -12.69 -19.57
C LEU A 287 -14.50 -12.28 -19.56
N MET A 288 -13.65 -13.01 -18.82
CA MET A 288 -12.23 -12.66 -18.68
C MET A 288 -11.49 -12.81 -20.03
N PRO A 289 -10.68 -11.81 -20.43
CA PRO A 289 -9.84 -11.91 -21.62
C PRO A 289 -8.95 -13.15 -21.62
N LEU A 290 -8.75 -13.77 -22.78
CA LEU A 290 -7.91 -14.97 -22.93
C LEU A 290 -6.48 -14.73 -22.42
N ALA A 291 -5.90 -13.56 -22.68
CA ALA A 291 -4.55 -13.22 -22.21
C ALA A 291 -4.40 -13.36 -20.68
N LEU A 292 -5.38 -12.91 -19.90
CA LEU A 292 -5.34 -13.06 -18.43
C LEU A 292 -5.54 -14.52 -18.00
N LYS A 293 -6.34 -15.30 -18.73
CA LYS A 293 -6.52 -16.74 -18.46
C LYS A 293 -5.24 -17.51 -18.70
N HIS A 294 -4.52 -17.22 -19.79
CA HIS A 294 -3.24 -17.88 -20.08
C HIS A 294 -2.16 -17.54 -19.04
N GLN A 295 -2.20 -16.33 -18.46
CA GLN A 295 -1.28 -15.95 -17.38
C GLN A 295 -1.66 -16.57 -16.02
N ALA A 296 -2.94 -16.94 -15.81
CA ALA A 296 -3.38 -17.56 -14.58
C ALA A 296 -2.68 -18.91 -14.39
N GLY A 297 -1.86 -19.03 -13.34
CA GLY A 297 -1.06 -20.23 -13.05
C GLY A 297 0.30 -20.29 -13.75
N ALA A 298 0.56 -19.42 -14.73
CA ALA A 298 1.86 -19.31 -15.42
C ALA A 298 2.70 -18.11 -14.97
N SER A 299 2.09 -17.13 -14.30
CA SER A 299 2.75 -15.90 -13.88
C SER A 299 2.26 -15.44 -12.50
N THR A 300 3.11 -14.73 -11.78
CA THR A 300 2.75 -14.03 -10.54
C THR A 300 1.95 -12.74 -10.77
N ALA A 301 1.78 -12.31 -12.02
CA ALA A 301 0.98 -11.17 -12.44
C ALA A 301 -0.53 -11.42 -12.24
N VAL A 302 -0.97 -12.66 -12.50
CA VAL A 302 -2.37 -13.08 -12.42
C VAL A 302 -2.50 -14.24 -11.44
N VAL A 303 -3.17 -13.98 -10.32
CA VAL A 303 -3.45 -14.99 -9.30
C VAL A 303 -4.96 -15.14 -9.21
N ILE A 304 -5.43 -16.36 -9.44
CA ILE A 304 -6.83 -16.74 -9.30
C ILE A 304 -6.87 -17.97 -8.40
N SER A 305 -7.38 -17.79 -7.19
CA SER A 305 -7.57 -18.85 -6.20
C SER A 305 -8.88 -18.61 -5.45
N ASP A 306 -9.22 -19.50 -4.52
CA ASP A 306 -10.44 -19.38 -3.71
C ASP A 306 -10.41 -18.20 -2.72
N GLY A 307 -9.19 -17.73 -2.36
CA GLY A 307 -8.98 -16.65 -1.39
C GLY A 307 -8.34 -15.38 -1.96
N VAL A 308 -7.77 -15.43 -3.17
CA VAL A 308 -7.04 -14.30 -3.77
C VAL A 308 -7.38 -14.14 -5.24
N LEU A 309 -7.78 -12.92 -5.62
CA LEU A 309 -7.89 -12.45 -6.98
C LEU A 309 -6.93 -11.28 -7.20
N LYS A 310 -5.94 -11.46 -8.07
CA LYS A 310 -4.98 -10.43 -8.47
C LYS A 310 -4.87 -10.43 -9.98
N PHE A 311 -5.06 -9.28 -10.61
CA PHE A 311 -4.98 -9.13 -12.08
C PHE A 311 -4.09 -7.95 -12.47
N HIS A 312 -2.87 -8.24 -12.90
CA HIS A 312 -1.99 -7.27 -13.55
C HIS A 312 -1.63 -7.74 -14.95
N GLU A 313 -1.52 -6.79 -15.88
CA GLU A 313 -1.10 -7.08 -17.26
C GLU A 313 0.37 -7.54 -17.33
N ARG A 314 1.21 -7.00 -16.44
CA ARG A 314 2.64 -7.30 -16.33
C ARG A 314 3.09 -7.20 -14.89
N ASP A 315 3.85 -8.19 -14.41
CA ASP A 315 4.53 -8.14 -13.12
C ASP A 315 5.90 -7.48 -13.29
N ARG A 316 6.09 -6.30 -12.69
CA ARG A 316 7.33 -5.51 -12.80
C ARG A 316 8.21 -5.60 -11.55
N ARG A 317 7.86 -6.48 -10.60
CA ARG A 317 8.55 -6.55 -9.30
C ARG A 317 10.03 -6.94 -9.45
N GLU A 318 10.35 -7.80 -10.40
CA GLU A 318 11.74 -8.16 -10.73
C GLU A 318 12.51 -6.96 -11.29
N GLU A 319 11.93 -6.24 -12.25
CA GLU A 319 12.51 -5.03 -12.81
C GLU A 319 12.81 -4.00 -11.70
N TYR A 320 11.86 -3.79 -10.78
CA TYR A 320 12.05 -2.87 -9.66
C TYR A 320 13.16 -3.31 -8.71
N ARG A 321 13.30 -4.62 -8.47
CA ARG A 321 14.38 -5.19 -7.64
C ARG A 321 15.75 -4.96 -8.29
N GLU A 322 15.89 -5.21 -9.58
CA GLU A 322 17.14 -5.00 -10.32
C GLU A 322 17.52 -3.52 -10.36
N GLU A 323 16.55 -2.65 -10.62
CA GLU A 323 16.73 -1.21 -10.74
C GLU A 323 17.08 -0.58 -9.38
N TRP A 324 16.57 -1.16 -8.28
CA TRP A 324 16.98 -0.84 -6.92
C TRP A 324 18.43 -1.27 -6.63
N GLN A 325 18.83 -2.49 -7.01
CA GLN A 325 20.20 -3.00 -6.84
C GLN A 325 21.24 -2.17 -7.61
N LYS A 326 20.91 -1.74 -8.83
CA LYS A 326 21.75 -0.85 -9.62
C LYS A 326 21.99 0.49 -8.91
N ARG A 327 20.92 1.11 -8.39
CA ARG A 327 21.05 2.37 -7.61
C ARG A 327 21.86 2.22 -6.33
N ILE A 328 21.74 1.09 -5.64
CA ILE A 328 22.57 0.82 -4.45
C ILE A 328 24.05 0.74 -4.84
N THR A 329 24.37 0.15 -5.98
CA THR A 329 25.75 -0.06 -6.42
C THR A 329 26.38 1.23 -6.97
N ASN A 330 25.62 2.04 -7.70
CA ASN A 330 26.10 3.30 -8.27
C ASN A 330 26.29 4.42 -7.23
N ASN A 331 25.73 4.28 -6.02
CA ASN A 331 25.90 5.21 -4.90
C ASN A 331 26.87 4.66 -3.82
N LYS A 332 27.71 3.67 -4.17
CA LYS A 332 28.90 3.30 -3.39
C LYS A 332 30.11 4.01 -3.98
#